data_AF-A0A6N0LRD1-F1
#
_entry.id   AF-A0A6N0LRD1-F1
#
_cell.length_a   1.000
_cell.length_b   1.000
_cell.length_c   1.000
_cell.angle_alpha   90.00
_cell.angle_beta   90.00
_cell.angle_gamma   90.00
#
_symmetry.space_group_name_H-M   'P 1'
#
loop_
_entity.id
_entity.type
_entity.pdbx_description
1 polymer ?
#
loop_
_entity_poly.entity_id
_entity_poly.type
_entity_poly.pdbx_seq_one_letter_code
_entity_poly.pdbx_strand_id
1 'polypeptide(L)'
;MSDLTVNDGSYQQLLDRIGECLALGRQRAFEQVNSVLVETYWQIGRYIVEFEQAGKERAEYGSKLLQMLSRDLKAAYGKGFSRSNLQYMRLFY
;
A
#
# COMPACT_ATOMS: atom_id res chain seq x y z
N MET A 1 10.24 50.08 -9.44
CA MET A 1 10.30 48.71 -8.89
C MET A 1 10.28 48.86 -7.37
N SER A 2 9.08 48.97 -6.79
CA SER A 2 8.93 49.07 -5.34
C SER A 2 9.18 47.68 -4.76
N ASP A 3 10.28 47.53 -4.03
CA ASP A 3 10.55 46.36 -3.21
C ASP A 3 9.32 46.09 -2.33
N LEU A 4 8.77 44.88 -2.46
CA LEU A 4 7.80 44.36 -1.50
C LEU A 4 8.53 44.24 -0.16
N THR A 5 8.47 45.27 0.68
CA THR A 5 8.75 45.14 2.10
C THR A 5 7.57 44.36 2.71
N VAL A 6 7.53 43.05 2.45
CA VAL A 6 6.69 42.15 3.23
C VAL A 6 7.23 42.24 4.64
N ASN A 7 6.39 42.62 5.60
CA ASN A 7 6.73 42.53 7.00
C ASN A 7 7.23 41.10 7.26
N ASP A 8 8.51 40.92 7.61
CA ASP A 8 9.18 39.62 7.66
C ASP A 8 8.39 38.59 8.48
N GLY A 9 7.70 39.04 9.55
CA GLY A 9 6.81 38.20 10.35
C GLY A 9 5.55 37.71 9.61
N SER A 10 4.97 38.53 8.73
CA SER A 10 3.81 38.12 7.92
C SER A 10 4.19 37.13 6.81
N TYR A 11 5.39 37.27 6.24
CA TYR A 11 5.89 36.31 5.26
C TYR A 11 6.22 34.97 5.93
N GLN A 12 6.87 35.00 7.09
CA GLN A 12 7.19 33.78 7.84
C GLN A 12 5.92 33.03 8.26
N GLN A 13 4.88 33.74 8.74
CA GLN A 13 3.59 33.11 9.04
C GLN A 13 2.92 32.47 7.81
N LEU A 14 3.05 33.08 6.63
CA LEU A 14 2.55 32.50 5.40
C LEU A 14 3.32 31.22 5.03
N LEU A 15 4.66 31.24 5.14
CA LEU A 15 5.50 30.07 4.93
C LEU A 15 5.14 28.93 5.88
N ASP A 16 4.97 29.22 7.17
CA ASP A 16 4.63 28.23 8.19
C ASP A 16 3.26 27.59 7.88
N ARG A 17 2.25 28.40 7.55
CA ARG A 17 0.91 27.91 7.16
C ARG A 17 0.94 27.03 5.92
N ILE A 18 1.74 27.39 4.91
CA ILE A 18 1.91 26.57 3.70
C ILE A 18 2.61 25.26 4.06
N GLY A 19 3.65 25.32 4.89
CA GLY A 19 4.38 24.14 5.38
C GLY A 19 3.47 23.17 6.15
N GLU A 20 2.67 23.68 7.08
CA GLU A 20 1.68 22.91 7.83
C GLU A 20 0.63 22.27 6.90
N CYS A 21 0.08 23.04 5.96
CA CYS A 21 -0.88 22.53 4.98
C CYS A 21 -0.29 21.37 4.17
N LEU A 22 0.95 21.51 3.70
CA LEU A 22 1.65 20.46 2.95
C LEU A 22 1.93 19.22 3.81
N ALA A 23 2.35 19.42 5.06
CA ALA A 23 2.63 18.33 5.99
C ALA A 23 1.35 17.52 6.29
N LEU A 24 0.26 18.21 6.62
CA LEU A 24 -1.05 17.59 6.87
C LEU A 24 -1.59 16.86 5.64
N GLY A 25 -1.46 17.47 4.46
CA GLY A 25 -1.87 16.85 3.20
C GLY A 25 -1.11 15.55 2.91
N ARG A 26 0.22 15.57 3.10
CA ARG A 26 1.06 14.37 2.95
C ARG A 26 0.70 13.29 3.95
N GLN A 27 0.55 13.63 5.22
CA GLN A 27 0.17 12.68 6.26
C GLN A 27 -1.13 11.96 5.92
N ARG A 28 -2.18 12.72 5.56
CA ARG A 28 -3.48 12.15 5.18
C ARG A 28 -3.39 11.24 3.96
N ALA A 29 -2.59 11.62 2.96
CA ALA A 29 -2.37 10.78 1.78
C ALA A 29 -1.71 9.45 2.16
N PHE A 30 -0.69 9.47 3.03
CA PHE A 30 -0.04 8.25 3.50
C PHE A 30 -0.98 7.36 4.32
N GLU A 31 -1.77 7.93 5.23
CA GLU A 31 -2.75 7.20 6.02
C GLU A 31 -3.79 6.52 5.13
N GLN A 32 -4.34 7.24 4.15
CA GLN A 32 -5.33 6.70 3.23
C GLN A 32 -4.75 5.58 2.36
N VAL A 33 -3.54 5.78 1.81
CA VAL A 33 -2.86 4.75 1.01
C VAL A 33 -2.60 3.51 1.85
N ASN A 34 -2.12 3.66 3.09
CA ASN A 34 -1.87 2.53 3.98
C ASN A 34 -3.16 1.75 4.28
N SER A 35 -4.26 2.45 4.57
CA SER A 35 -5.55 1.80 4.83
C SER A 35 -6.02 0.97 3.63
N VAL A 36 -5.95 1.54 2.42
CA VAL A 36 -6.33 0.85 1.18
C VAL A 36 -5.42 -0.35 0.90
N LEU A 37 -4.12 -0.23 1.15
CA LEU A 37 -3.16 -1.32 0.96
C LEU A 37 -3.44 -2.49 1.91
N VAL A 38 -3.70 -2.20 3.19
CA VAL A 38 -4.03 -3.24 4.18
C VAL A 38 -5.30 -3.99 3.77
N GLU A 39 -6.35 -3.28 3.37
CA GLU A 39 -7.59 -3.90 2.90
C GLU A 39 -7.34 -4.76 1.64
N THR A 40 -6.59 -4.22 0.68
CA THR A 40 -6.25 -4.94 -0.56
C THR A 40 -5.51 -6.24 -0.27
N TYR A 41 -4.52 -6.21 0.62
CA TYR A 41 -3.74 -7.40 1.00
C TYR A 41 -4.59 -8.44 1.74
N TRP A 42 -5.53 -8.01 2.57
CA TRP A 42 -6.50 -8.90 3.20
C TRP A 42 -7.39 -9.59 2.17
N GLN A 43 -7.93 -8.84 1.18
CA GLN A 43 -8.76 -9.43 0.12
C GLN A 43 -7.97 -10.43 -0.75
N ILE A 44 -6.70 -10.14 -1.05
CA ILE A 44 -5.84 -11.10 -1.77
C ILE A 44 -5.68 -12.39 -0.96
N GLY A 45 -5.44 -12.28 0.36
CA GLY A 45 -5.39 -13.42 1.27
C GLY A 45 -6.66 -14.25 1.22
N ARG A 46 -7.80 -13.59 1.30
CA ARG A 46 -9.14 -14.20 1.17
C ARG A 46 -9.29 -15.00 -0.12
N TYR A 47 -8.95 -14.42 -1.26
CA TYR A 47 -9.06 -15.11 -2.55
C TYR A 47 -8.19 -16.37 -2.62
N ILE A 48 -6.99 -16.33 -2.04
CA ILE A 48 -6.10 -17.49 -1.98
C ILE A 48 -6.73 -18.59 -1.13
N VAL A 49 -7.20 -18.27 0.07
CA VAL A 49 -7.78 -19.24 1.01
C VAL A 49 -9.08 -19.84 0.47
N GLU A 50 -9.99 -19.03 -0.06
CA GLU A 50 -11.23 -19.51 -0.66
C GLU A 50 -10.96 -20.47 -1.84
N PHE A 51 -9.96 -20.15 -2.68
CA PHE A 51 -9.56 -21.01 -3.79
C PHE A 51 -8.98 -22.35 -3.31
N GLU A 52 -8.16 -22.37 -2.26
CA GLU A 52 -7.60 -23.59 -1.68
C GLU A 52 -8.69 -24.48 -1.03
N GLN A 53 -9.63 -23.87 -0.32
CA GLN A 53 -10.75 -24.57 0.32
C GLN A 53 -11.68 -25.23 -0.71
N ALA A 54 -11.96 -24.55 -1.82
CA ALA A 54 -12.69 -25.14 -2.94
C ALA A 54 -11.95 -26.34 -3.58
N GLY A 55 -10.62 -26.39 -3.43
CA GLY A 55 -9.73 -27.41 -3.98
C GLY A 55 -9.46 -28.64 -3.10
N LYS A 56 -10.02 -28.75 -1.89
CA LYS A 56 -9.80 -29.87 -0.92
C LYS A 56 -8.32 -30.07 -0.54
N GLU A 57 -7.71 -29.01 -0.03
CA GLU A 57 -6.38 -28.89 0.61
C GLU A 57 -5.48 -30.15 0.65
N ARG A 58 -4.41 -30.11 -0.14
CA ARG A 58 -3.14 -30.79 0.19
C ARG A 58 -2.07 -29.72 0.39
N ALA A 59 -1.25 -29.82 1.43
CA ALA A 59 -0.17 -28.87 1.69
C ALA A 59 0.77 -28.66 0.48
N GLU A 60 0.95 -29.70 -0.32
CA GLU A 60 1.74 -29.67 -1.56
C GLU A 60 1.09 -28.80 -2.66
N TYR A 61 -0.24 -28.78 -2.72
CA TYR A 61 -1.01 -27.96 -3.68
C TYR A 61 -0.88 -26.46 -3.37
N GLY A 62 -1.01 -26.08 -2.10
CA GLY A 62 -0.88 -24.67 -1.68
C GLY A 62 0.51 -24.08 -1.96
N SER A 63 1.58 -24.88 -1.77
CA SER A 63 2.94 -24.44 -2.10
C SER A 63 3.13 -24.15 -3.60
N LYS A 64 2.53 -25.00 -4.46
CA LYS A 64 2.56 -24.82 -5.92
C LYS A 64 1.71 -23.63 -6.36
N LEU A 65 0.55 -23.42 -5.75
CA LEU A 65 -0.32 -22.27 -6.02
C LEU A 65 0.42 -20.95 -5.79
N LEU A 66 1.05 -20.77 -4.62
CA LEU A 66 1.76 -19.53 -4.30
C LEU A 66 2.96 -19.28 -5.23
N GLN A 67 3.62 -20.33 -5.73
CA GLN A 67 4.67 -20.19 -6.74
C GLN A 67 4.10 -19.68 -8.07
N MET A 68 2.98 -20.25 -8.53
CA MET A 68 2.31 -19.81 -9.76
C MET A 68 1.82 -18.37 -9.65
N LEU A 69 1.12 -18.03 -8.57
CA LEU A 69 0.64 -16.67 -8.31
C LEU A 69 1.80 -15.67 -8.26
N SER A 70 2.92 -16.02 -7.60
CA SER A 70 4.08 -15.12 -7.54
C SER A 70 4.64 -14.83 -8.92
N ARG A 71 4.80 -15.85 -9.77
CA ARG A 71 5.28 -15.68 -11.15
C ARG A 71 4.33 -14.78 -11.93
N ASP A 72 3.04 -15.12 -11.94
CA ASP A 72 2.06 -14.51 -12.83
C ASP A 72 1.74 -13.07 -12.40
N LEU A 73 1.54 -12.82 -11.10
CA LEU A 73 1.27 -11.48 -10.58
C LEU A 73 2.51 -10.58 -10.64
N LYS A 74 3.72 -11.12 -10.43
CA LYS A 74 4.95 -10.33 -10.62
C LYS A 74 5.16 -9.94 -12.08
N ALA A 75 4.78 -10.79 -13.03
CA ALA A 75 4.82 -10.47 -14.45
C ALA A 75 3.79 -9.38 -14.82
N ALA A 76 2.58 -9.46 -14.26
CA ALA A 76 1.51 -8.51 -14.55
C ALA A 76 1.66 -7.15 -13.84
N TYR A 77 2.07 -7.15 -12.57
CA TYR A 77 2.00 -5.98 -11.68
C TYR A 77 3.34 -5.60 -11.04
N GLY A 78 4.38 -6.42 -11.20
CA GLY A 78 5.72 -6.10 -10.74
C GLY A 78 5.98 -6.40 -9.25
N LYS A 79 6.64 -5.45 -8.57
CA LYS A 79 7.10 -5.64 -7.18
C LYS A 79 5.90 -5.79 -6.22
N GLY A 80 6.10 -6.51 -5.11
CA GLY A 80 5.06 -6.73 -4.10
C GLY A 80 4.44 -8.14 -4.13
N PHE A 81 4.59 -8.88 -5.23
CA PHE A 81 4.02 -10.23 -5.41
C PHE A 81 5.06 -11.35 -5.32
N SER A 82 5.99 -11.25 -4.36
CA SER A 82 6.88 -12.38 -4.05
C SER A 82 6.08 -13.53 -3.42
N ARG A 83 6.59 -14.77 -3.50
CA ARG A 83 5.97 -15.92 -2.84
C ARG A 83 5.78 -15.67 -1.34
N SER A 84 6.76 -15.06 -0.67
CA SER A 84 6.68 -14.73 0.75
C SER A 84 5.60 -13.70 1.04
N ASN A 85 5.47 -12.66 0.22
CA ASN A 85 4.41 -11.67 0.39
C ASN A 85 3.02 -12.28 0.23
N LEU A 86 2.83 -13.15 -0.77
CA LEU A 86 1.57 -13.86 -0.97
C LEU A 86 1.27 -14.82 0.19
N GLN A 87 2.30 -15.47 0.75
CA GLN A 87 2.15 -16.27 1.97
C GLN A 87 1.71 -15.41 3.16
N TYR A 88 2.26 -14.20 3.33
CA TYR A 88 1.82 -13.29 4.39
C TYR A 88 0.39 -12.79 4.17
N MET A 89 0.01 -12.44 2.95
CA MET A 89 -1.37 -12.06 2.61
C MET A 89 -2.33 -13.20 2.94
N ARG A 90 -2.00 -14.45 2.54
CA ARG A 90 -2.76 -15.65 2.86
C ARG A 90 -2.91 -15.88 4.37
N LEU A 91 -1.86 -15.65 5.16
CA LEU A 91 -1.90 -15.81 6.62
C LEU A 91 -2.60 -14.65 7.35
N PHE A 92 -2.75 -13.50 6.68
CA PHE A 92 -3.39 -12.32 7.24
C PHE A 92 -4.91 -12.38 7.18
N TYR A 93 -5.45 -13.12 6.20
CA TYR A 93 -6.86 -13.51 6.15
C TYR A 93 -7.11 -14.73 7.04
#